data_AF-A0A327RP54-F1
#
_entry.id   AF-A0A327RP54-F1
#
_cell.length_a   1.000
_cell.length_b   1.000
_cell.length_c   1.000
_cell.angle_alpha   90.00
_cell.angle_beta   90.00
_cell.angle_gamma   90.00
#
_symmetry.space_group_name_H-M   'P 1'
#
loop_
_entity.id
_entity.type
_entity.pdbx_description
1 polymer ?
#
loop_
_entity_poly.entity_id
_entity_poly.type
_entity_poly.pdbx_seq_one_letter_code
_entity_poly.pdbx_strand_id
1 'polypeptide(L)'
;MPLQSLLRMLHYIKALGTITNTPKFFWKCFLLILIFSNLESIMNYDKPNIIVPRFSEESGFYTTKKRSKIMSKIPGKNTKPELLFRKALWQKNVRYRIDSKQLPGKPDVSIKKYNLAIFIDGEFWHGYNWNERKNSIKSNRAFWIPKIERNMQRDRQVNQQLYDMGFTVFRFWSKEIVNDLDRCLNDILMFMATGENT
;
A
#
# COMPACT_ATOMS: atom_id res chain seq x y z
N MET A 1 5.22 -17.38 -0.78
CA MET A 1 6.52 -17.94 -0.32
C MET A 1 6.64 -19.41 -0.73
N PRO A 2 7.80 -19.93 -1.17
CA PRO A 2 7.91 -21.33 -1.47
C PRO A 2 7.94 -22.12 -0.15
N LEU A 3 7.26 -23.26 -0.14
CA LEU A 3 7.11 -24.21 0.98
C LEU A 3 8.43 -24.55 1.72
N GLN A 4 9.57 -24.34 1.06
CA GLN A 4 10.92 -24.59 1.58
C GLN A 4 11.35 -23.63 2.69
N SER A 5 10.85 -22.39 2.73
CA SER A 5 11.18 -21.41 3.79
C SER A 5 10.53 -21.79 5.13
N LEU A 6 9.28 -22.27 5.06
CA LEU A 6 8.51 -22.77 6.20
C LEU A 6 9.12 -24.05 6.77
N LEU A 7 9.61 -24.95 5.90
CA LEU A 7 10.31 -26.17 6.33
C LEU A 7 11.64 -25.87 7.04
N ARG A 8 12.41 -24.88 6.57
CA ARG A 8 13.64 -24.43 7.25
C ARG A 8 13.36 -23.79 8.60
N MET A 9 12.26 -23.04 8.73
CA MET A 9 11.86 -22.41 9.98
C MET A 9 11.32 -23.44 11.00
N LEU A 10 10.58 -24.45 10.55
CA LEU A 10 10.16 -25.60 11.38
C LEU A 10 11.35 -26.41 11.90
N HIS A 11 12.39 -26.60 11.08
CA HIS A 11 13.65 -27.22 11.53
C HIS A 11 14.39 -26.35 12.55
N TYR A 12 14.42 -25.03 12.37
CA TYR A 12 15.03 -24.09 13.32
C TYR A 12 14.30 -24.09 14.68
N ILE A 13 12.97 -24.17 14.68
CA ILE A 13 12.15 -24.28 15.91
C ILE A 13 12.37 -25.63 16.60
N LYS A 14 12.48 -26.74 15.85
CA LYS A 14 12.86 -28.07 16.39
C LYS A 14 14.27 -28.08 16.98
N ALA A 15 15.22 -27.36 16.38
CA ALA A 15 16.59 -27.25 16.86
C ALA A 15 16.73 -26.40 18.14
N LEU A 16 15.80 -25.47 18.40
CA LEU A 16 15.77 -24.68 19.64
C LEU A 16 14.99 -25.39 20.77
N GLY A 17 14.06 -26.29 20.42
CA GLY A 17 13.28 -27.08 21.38
C GLY A 17 14.08 -28.12 22.18
N THR A 18 15.32 -28.41 21.79
CA THR A 18 16.20 -29.33 22.53
C THR A 18 17.01 -28.65 23.64
N ILE A 19 16.99 -27.31 23.77
CA ILE A 19 17.93 -26.60 24.66
C ILE A 19 17.31 -25.89 25.87
N THR A 20 16.02 -25.54 25.92
CA THR A 20 15.45 -24.99 27.18
C THR A 20 13.98 -25.32 27.41
N ASN A 21 13.70 -26.19 28.38
CA ASN A 21 12.36 -26.43 28.89
C ASN A 21 12.02 -25.38 29.95
N THR A 22 11.77 -24.13 29.52
CA THR A 22 11.35 -23.04 30.41
C THR A 22 10.02 -22.42 29.94
N PRO A 23 9.14 -22.00 30.87
CA PRO A 23 7.81 -21.45 30.53
C PRO A 23 7.85 -20.17 29.68
N LYS A 24 8.99 -19.45 29.65
CA LYS A 24 9.22 -18.29 28.77
C LYS A 24 9.33 -18.68 27.29
N PHE A 25 9.74 -19.92 26.97
CA PHE A 25 9.86 -20.42 25.61
C PHE A 25 8.48 -20.74 24.99
N PHE A 26 7.58 -21.29 25.81
CA PHE A 26 6.19 -21.55 25.42
C PHE A 26 5.44 -20.27 25.02
N TRP A 27 5.60 -19.19 25.78
CA TRP A 27 5.03 -17.88 25.42
C TRP A 27 5.62 -17.28 24.15
N LYS A 28 6.91 -17.48 23.88
CA LYS A 28 7.58 -17.00 22.67
C LYS A 28 7.11 -17.75 21.42
N CYS A 29 6.90 -19.06 21.52
CA CYS A 29 6.30 -19.87 20.46
C CYS A 29 4.82 -19.52 20.23
N PHE A 30 4.05 -19.27 21.30
CA PHE A 30 2.64 -18.87 21.18
C PHE A 30 2.49 -17.49 20.51
N LEU A 31 3.37 -16.54 20.80
CA LEU A 31 3.41 -15.23 20.15
C LEU A 31 3.77 -15.35 18.66
N LEU A 32 4.71 -16.22 18.30
CA LEU A 32 5.02 -16.53 16.90
C LEU A 32 3.82 -17.18 16.18
N ILE A 33 3.14 -18.14 16.79
CA ILE A 33 1.95 -18.78 16.20
C ILE A 33 0.83 -17.76 15.98
N LEU A 34 0.61 -16.82 16.92
CA LEU A 34 -0.35 -15.72 16.79
C LEU A 34 0.03 -14.69 15.70
N ILE A 35 1.32 -14.45 15.49
CA ILE A 35 1.84 -13.64 14.39
C ILE A 35 1.63 -14.36 13.05
N PHE A 36 1.87 -15.67 12.98
CA PHE A 36 1.71 -16.48 11.77
C PHE A 36 0.23 -16.68 11.37
N SER A 37 -0.66 -16.89 12.33
CA SER A 37 -2.11 -16.98 12.06
C SER A 37 -2.74 -15.62 11.72
N ASN A 38 -2.22 -14.51 12.25
CA ASN A 38 -2.55 -13.18 11.73
C ASN A 38 -1.97 -12.94 10.32
N LEU A 39 -0.81 -13.50 10.00
CA LEU A 39 -0.22 -13.38 8.65
C LEU A 39 -1.07 -14.09 7.58
N GLU A 40 -1.62 -15.27 7.88
CA GLU A 40 -2.52 -15.97 6.94
C GLU A 40 -3.82 -15.20 6.69
N SER A 41 -4.38 -14.55 7.72
CA SER A 41 -5.55 -13.67 7.60
C SER A 41 -5.27 -12.41 6.76
N ILE A 42 -4.02 -11.93 6.76
CA ILE A 42 -3.59 -10.80 5.92
C ILE A 42 -3.37 -11.24 4.46
N MET A 43 -3.03 -12.52 4.23
CA MET A 43 -2.63 -13.03 2.91
C MET A 43 -3.77 -13.49 1.99
N ASN A 44 -5.00 -13.66 2.49
CA ASN A 44 -6.16 -14.00 1.65
C ASN A 44 -7.28 -12.96 1.78
N TYR A 45 -7.23 -11.94 0.93
CA TYR A 45 -8.30 -10.96 0.81
C TYR A 45 -9.45 -11.46 -0.09
N ASP A 46 -10.14 -12.52 0.34
CA ASP A 46 -11.27 -13.11 -0.39
C ASP A 46 -12.59 -12.38 -0.13
N LYS A 47 -12.57 -11.03 -0.12
CA LYS A 47 -13.81 -10.25 -0.04
C LYS A 47 -14.37 -10.01 -1.44
N PRO A 48 -15.69 -10.17 -1.66
CA PRO A 48 -16.31 -9.86 -2.94
C PRO A 48 -16.03 -8.40 -3.33
N ASN A 49 -15.89 -8.16 -4.63
CA ASN A 49 -15.66 -6.81 -5.12
C ASN A 49 -16.84 -5.91 -4.78
N ILE A 50 -16.55 -4.76 -4.17
CA ILE A 50 -17.54 -3.74 -3.87
C ILE A 50 -18.11 -3.22 -5.21
N ILE A 51 -19.43 -3.31 -5.36
CA ILE A 51 -20.15 -2.80 -6.52
C ILE A 51 -20.29 -1.28 -6.34
N VAL A 52 -19.84 -0.54 -7.35
CA VAL A 52 -19.93 0.92 -7.38
C VAL A 52 -20.99 1.31 -8.42
N PRO A 53 -22.02 2.10 -8.05
CA PRO A 53 -23.03 2.51 -9.01
C PRO A 53 -22.40 3.43 -10.07
N ARG A 54 -23.01 3.49 -11.26
CA ARG A 54 -22.59 4.42 -12.30
C ARG A 54 -22.91 5.85 -11.85
N PHE A 55 -21.98 6.78 -12.08
CA PHE A 55 -22.26 8.19 -11.85
C PHE A 55 -23.10 8.73 -13.01
N SER A 56 -24.42 8.69 -12.89
CA SER A 56 -25.37 9.27 -13.86
C SER A 56 -26.56 9.92 -13.14
N GLU A 57 -27.23 10.83 -13.85
CA GLU A 57 -28.46 11.47 -13.37
C GLU A 57 -29.58 10.44 -13.19
N GLU A 58 -29.65 9.42 -14.06
CA GLU A 58 -30.56 8.28 -13.94
C GLU A 58 -30.37 7.51 -12.62
N SER A 59 -29.15 7.45 -12.10
CA SER A 59 -28.83 6.84 -10.81
C SER A 59 -28.99 7.81 -9.63
N GLY A 60 -29.57 8.99 -9.86
CA GLY A 60 -29.82 10.02 -8.84
C GLY A 60 -28.58 10.84 -8.45
N PHE A 61 -27.51 10.80 -9.25
CA PHE A 61 -26.28 11.55 -8.97
C PHE A 61 -26.13 12.76 -9.87
N TYR A 62 -26.03 13.95 -9.25
CA TYR A 62 -25.94 15.22 -9.97
C TYR A 62 -24.61 15.92 -9.69
N THR A 63 -24.11 16.67 -10.67
CA THR A 63 -22.92 17.52 -10.51
C THR A 63 -23.12 18.85 -11.23
N THR A 64 -22.63 19.94 -10.64
CA THR A 64 -22.64 21.24 -11.32
C THR A 64 -21.59 21.27 -12.44
N LYS A 65 -21.84 22.06 -13.48
CA LYS A 65 -20.86 22.30 -14.56
C LYS A 65 -19.52 22.81 -14.01
N LYS A 66 -19.57 23.69 -12.99
CA LYS A 66 -18.38 24.20 -12.28
C LYS A 66 -17.59 23.06 -11.63
N ARG A 67 -18.25 22.17 -10.89
CA ARG A 67 -17.60 21.01 -10.26
C ARG A 67 -17.03 20.05 -11.30
N SER A 68 -17.77 19.76 -12.37
CA SER A 68 -17.28 18.92 -13.47
C SER A 68 -15.99 19.48 -14.09
N LYS A 69 -15.94 20.80 -14.35
CA LYS A 69 -14.75 21.49 -14.86
C LYS A 69 -13.56 21.49 -13.89
N ILE A 70 -13.80 21.49 -12.58
CA ILE A 70 -12.74 21.35 -11.58
C ILE A 70 -12.19 19.93 -11.60
N MET A 71 -13.08 18.93 -11.61
CA MET A 71 -12.71 17.51 -11.61
C MET A 71 -11.91 17.14 -12.86
N SER A 72 -12.25 17.68 -14.03
CA SER A 72 -11.53 17.43 -15.28
C SER A 72 -10.10 17.97 -15.29
N LYS A 73 -9.76 18.89 -14.37
CA LYS A 73 -8.41 19.45 -14.22
C LYS A 73 -7.55 18.68 -13.24
N ILE A 74 -8.11 17.76 -12.46
CA ILE A 74 -7.34 16.96 -11.51
C ILE A 74 -6.49 15.97 -12.33
N PRO A 75 -5.14 16.10 -12.30
CA PRO A 75 -4.28 15.22 -13.08
C PRO A 75 -4.33 13.80 -12.51
N GLY A 76 -4.42 12.79 -13.39
CA GLY A 76 -4.37 11.38 -12.99
C GLY A 76 -2.95 10.81 -12.85
N LYS A 77 -1.92 11.60 -13.19
CA LYS A 77 -0.50 11.26 -13.08
C LYS A 77 0.32 12.54 -13.07
N ASN A 78 1.57 12.47 -12.64
CA ASN A 78 2.43 13.64 -12.53
C ASN A 78 1.83 14.72 -11.67
N THR A 79 1.19 14.31 -10.57
CA THR A 79 0.75 15.26 -9.56
C THR A 79 1.97 15.97 -8.95
N LYS A 80 1.76 17.15 -8.37
CA LYS A 80 2.81 17.92 -7.70
C LYS A 80 3.61 17.11 -6.66
N PRO A 81 2.99 16.35 -5.74
CA PRO A 81 3.74 15.53 -4.76
C PRO A 81 4.55 14.43 -5.44
N GLU A 82 4.03 13.77 -6.47
CA GLU A 82 4.82 12.76 -7.20
C GLU A 82 6.07 13.37 -7.84
N LEU A 83 5.94 14.54 -8.47
CA LEU A 83 7.07 15.22 -9.10
C LEU A 83 8.09 15.69 -8.07
N LEU A 84 7.63 16.18 -6.92
CA LEU A 84 8.49 16.59 -5.81
C LEU A 84 9.32 15.41 -5.29
N PHE A 85 8.66 14.29 -5.00
CA PHE A 85 9.33 13.08 -4.51
C PHE A 85 10.34 12.53 -5.52
N ARG A 86 9.95 12.46 -6.79
CA ARG A 86 10.81 12.02 -7.90
C ARG A 86 12.06 12.88 -8.08
N LYS A 87 11.93 14.20 -7.95
CA LYS A 87 13.06 15.13 -8.01
C LYS A 87 14.03 14.87 -6.86
N ALA A 88 13.51 14.64 -5.66
CA ALA A 88 14.34 14.44 -4.49
C ALA A 88 15.08 13.08 -4.50
N LEU A 89 14.42 12.01 -4.96
CA LEU A 89 15.10 10.73 -5.23
C LEU A 89 16.25 10.90 -6.23
N TRP A 90 16.03 11.67 -7.29
CA TRP A 90 17.07 11.95 -8.29
C TRP A 90 18.26 12.71 -7.70
N GLN A 91 18.01 13.71 -6.85
CA GLN A 91 19.05 14.46 -6.13
C GLN A 91 19.88 13.58 -5.20
N LYS A 92 19.30 12.49 -4.68
CA LYS A 92 19.98 11.47 -3.87
C LYS A 92 20.64 10.37 -4.72
N ASN A 93 20.78 10.57 -6.03
CA ASN A 93 21.33 9.60 -6.99
C ASN A 93 20.58 8.26 -7.06
N VAL A 94 19.33 8.22 -6.60
CA VAL A 94 18.50 7.01 -6.67
C VAL A 94 17.90 6.89 -8.07
N ARG A 95 18.23 5.79 -8.76
CA ARG A 95 17.65 5.46 -10.07
C ARG A 95 16.31 4.78 -9.88
N TYR A 96 15.28 5.27 -10.55
CA TYR A 96 13.94 4.71 -10.49
C TYR A 96 13.30 4.62 -11.88
N ARG A 97 12.19 3.87 -11.96
CA ARG A 97 11.31 3.76 -13.13
C ARG A 97 9.95 4.33 -12.78
N ILE A 98 9.33 4.98 -13.78
CA ILE A 98 7.95 5.48 -13.73
C ILE A 98 7.08 4.66 -14.69
N ASP A 99 5.77 4.65 -14.46
CA ASP A 99 4.78 3.98 -15.32
C ASP A 99 5.15 2.51 -15.62
N SER A 100 5.46 1.76 -14.55
CA SER A 100 5.75 0.34 -14.63
C SER A 100 4.48 -0.45 -14.93
N LYS A 101 4.07 -0.46 -16.21
CA LYS A 101 2.89 -1.18 -16.72
C LYS A 101 2.91 -2.69 -16.45
N GLN A 102 4.10 -3.24 -16.20
CA GLN A 102 4.32 -4.63 -15.86
C GLN A 102 3.97 -4.95 -14.39
N LEU A 103 3.87 -3.93 -13.52
CA LEU A 103 3.59 -4.11 -12.10
C LEU A 103 2.11 -3.87 -11.79
N PRO A 104 1.51 -4.70 -10.92
CA PRO A 104 0.18 -4.47 -10.39
C PRO A 104 0.01 -3.05 -9.83
N GLY A 105 -1.16 -2.45 -10.07
CA GLY A 105 -1.49 -1.12 -9.55
C GLY A 105 -0.72 0.06 -10.15
N LYS A 106 0.28 -0.16 -11.01
CA LYS A 106 1.09 0.88 -11.67
C LYS A 106 1.68 1.86 -10.64
N PRO A 107 2.66 1.41 -9.82
CA PRO A 107 3.28 2.27 -8.81
C PRO A 107 3.86 3.54 -9.42
N ASP A 108 3.75 4.65 -8.68
CA ASP A 108 4.25 5.97 -9.11
C ASP A 108 5.76 5.95 -9.33
N VAL A 109 6.47 5.22 -8.46
CA VAL A 109 7.90 5.00 -8.52
C VAL A 109 8.19 3.53 -8.25
N SER A 110 9.05 2.92 -9.04
CA SER A 110 9.55 1.56 -8.79
C SER A 110 11.06 1.48 -8.94
N ILE A 111 11.69 0.70 -8.08
CA ILE A 111 13.15 0.50 -8.04
C ILE A 111 13.41 -1.00 -8.11
N LYS A 112 13.64 -1.49 -9.33
CA LYS A 112 13.79 -2.93 -9.62
C LYS A 112 14.94 -3.60 -8.85
N LYS A 113 16.05 -2.90 -8.63
CA LYS A 113 17.23 -3.45 -7.91
C LYS A 113 16.85 -3.98 -6.52
N TYR A 114 15.92 -3.31 -5.83
CA TYR A 114 15.51 -3.65 -4.46
C TYR A 114 14.09 -4.24 -4.39
N ASN A 115 13.51 -4.63 -5.53
CA ASN A 115 12.10 -5.03 -5.65
C ASN A 115 11.17 -4.07 -4.88
N LEU A 116 11.35 -2.77 -5.09
CA LEU A 116 10.62 -1.76 -4.33
C LEU A 116 9.57 -1.07 -5.21
N ALA A 117 8.34 -1.02 -4.72
CA ALA A 117 7.22 -0.30 -5.32
C ALA A 117 6.73 0.79 -4.36
N ILE A 118 6.61 2.03 -4.85
CA ILE A 118 6.23 3.19 -4.06
C ILE A 118 4.98 3.82 -4.68
N PHE A 119 3.96 4.04 -3.86
CA PHE A 119 2.73 4.75 -4.21
C PHE A 119 2.62 6.07 -3.43
N ILE A 120 2.13 7.10 -4.10
CA ILE A 120 1.87 8.43 -3.53
C ILE A 120 0.36 8.66 -3.62
N ASP A 121 -0.34 8.33 -2.55
CA ASP A 121 -1.78 8.27 -2.51
C ASP A 121 -2.39 9.63 -2.12
N GLY A 122 -3.40 10.06 -2.87
CA GLY A 122 -4.24 11.19 -2.46
C GLY A 122 -5.18 10.80 -1.32
N GLU A 123 -5.24 11.62 -0.26
CA GLU A 123 -5.97 11.27 0.96
C GLU A 123 -7.47 10.99 0.73
N PHE A 124 -8.09 11.69 -0.22
CA PHE A 124 -9.52 11.52 -0.53
C PHE A 124 -9.79 10.22 -1.29
N TRP A 125 -8.96 9.88 -2.28
CA TRP A 125 -9.23 8.79 -3.23
C TRP A 125 -8.93 7.40 -2.66
N HIS A 126 -8.01 7.34 -1.70
CA HIS A 126 -7.54 6.10 -1.07
C HIS A 126 -7.95 5.99 0.41
N GLY A 127 -8.81 6.89 0.90
CA GLY A 127 -9.47 6.73 2.20
C GLY A 127 -8.56 6.97 3.42
N TYR A 128 -7.74 8.02 3.41
CA TYR A 128 -6.99 8.43 4.62
C TYR A 128 -7.95 8.71 5.77
N ASN A 129 -7.71 8.09 6.92
CA ASN A 129 -8.59 8.15 8.09
C ASN A 129 -10.08 7.98 7.74
N TRP A 130 -10.37 6.90 6.99
CA TRP A 130 -11.68 6.71 6.35
C TRP A 130 -12.85 6.69 7.32
N ASN A 131 -12.68 6.10 8.51
CA ASN A 131 -13.76 5.96 9.49
C ASN A 131 -14.35 7.31 9.90
N GLU A 132 -13.50 8.33 10.06
CA GLU A 132 -13.94 9.70 10.35
C GLU A 132 -14.42 10.42 9.08
N ARG A 133 -13.65 10.32 7.99
CA ARG A 133 -13.93 11.08 6.76
C ARG A 133 -15.17 10.64 6.01
N LYS A 134 -15.56 9.37 6.11
CA LYS A 134 -16.78 8.83 5.49
C LYS A 134 -18.02 9.64 5.88
N ASN A 135 -18.05 10.15 7.11
CA ASN A 135 -19.17 10.92 7.64
C ASN A 135 -19.17 12.39 7.18
N SER A 136 -18.01 12.92 6.77
CA SER A 136 -17.92 14.31 6.30
C SER A 136 -18.35 14.50 4.83
N ILE A 137 -18.53 13.41 4.08
CA ILE A 137 -19.03 13.47 2.69
C ILE A 137 -20.51 13.87 2.71
N LYS A 138 -20.82 15.07 2.22
CA LYS A 138 -22.20 15.60 2.21
C LYS A 138 -23.00 15.30 0.95
N SER A 139 -22.34 15.22 -0.22
CA SER A 139 -22.99 15.08 -1.53
C SER A 139 -22.67 13.74 -2.18
N ASN A 140 -23.64 13.16 -2.91
CA ASN A 140 -23.51 11.90 -3.66
C ASN A 140 -22.88 10.75 -2.84
N ARG A 141 -23.26 10.64 -1.55
CA ARG A 141 -22.68 9.68 -0.59
C ARG A 141 -22.79 8.23 -1.09
N ALA A 142 -23.95 7.86 -1.62
CA ALA A 142 -24.22 6.52 -2.14
C ALA A 142 -23.33 6.15 -3.34
N PHE A 143 -22.72 7.13 -4.02
CA PHE A 143 -21.67 6.88 -5.02
C PHE A 143 -20.27 6.91 -4.40
N TRP A 144 -19.96 7.97 -3.65
CA TRP A 144 -18.58 8.21 -3.19
C TRP A 144 -18.08 7.19 -2.17
N ILE A 145 -18.94 6.75 -1.26
CA ILE A 145 -18.58 5.77 -0.23
C ILE A 145 -18.14 4.44 -0.87
N PRO A 146 -18.98 3.75 -1.67
CA PRO A 146 -18.56 2.49 -2.29
C PRO A 146 -17.40 2.68 -3.28
N LYS A 147 -17.31 3.84 -3.95
CA LYS A 147 -16.19 4.16 -4.83
C LYS A 147 -14.84 4.17 -4.09
N ILE A 148 -14.78 4.86 -2.95
CA ILE A 148 -13.56 4.97 -2.14
C ILE A 148 -13.24 3.62 -1.47
N GLU A 149 -14.26 2.94 -0.93
CA GLU A 149 -14.06 1.62 -0.32
C GLU A 149 -13.57 0.58 -1.35
N ARG A 150 -14.06 0.64 -2.60
CA ARG A 150 -13.56 -0.20 -3.70
C ARG A 150 -12.12 0.14 -4.07
N ASN A 151 -11.72 1.41 -4.03
CA ASN A 151 -10.34 1.81 -4.24
C ASN A 151 -9.44 1.24 -3.13
N MET A 152 -9.81 1.38 -1.86
CA MET A 152 -9.09 0.79 -0.73
C MET A 152 -9.00 -0.74 -0.84
N GLN A 153 -10.07 -1.41 -1.32
CA GLN A 153 -10.04 -2.83 -1.62
C GLN A 153 -9.03 -3.16 -2.74
N ARG A 154 -8.97 -2.34 -3.79
CA ARG A 154 -7.99 -2.50 -4.87
C ARG A 154 -6.57 -2.30 -4.36
N ASP A 155 -6.34 -1.33 -3.48
CA ASP A 155 -5.03 -1.07 -2.90
C ASP A 155 -4.51 -2.27 -2.12
N ARG A 156 -5.38 -2.92 -1.33
CA ARG A 156 -5.05 -4.18 -0.64
C ARG A 156 -4.73 -5.32 -1.61
N GLN A 157 -5.56 -5.49 -2.65
CA GLN A 157 -5.32 -6.50 -3.70
C GLN A 157 -3.98 -6.29 -4.40
N VAL A 158 -3.65 -5.05 -4.76
CA VAL A 158 -2.39 -4.67 -5.41
C VAL A 158 -1.21 -4.92 -4.47
N ASN A 159 -1.32 -4.55 -3.20
CA ASN A 159 -0.26 -4.77 -2.23
C ASN A 159 0.04 -6.27 -2.08
N GLN A 160 -1.00 -7.11 -2.03
CA GLN A 160 -0.83 -8.57 -1.96
C GLN A 160 -0.15 -9.10 -3.23
N GLN A 161 -0.62 -8.70 -4.41
CA GLN A 161 -0.01 -9.12 -5.68
C GLN A 161 1.47 -8.73 -5.78
N LEU A 162 1.83 -7.53 -5.34
CA LEU A 162 3.22 -7.08 -5.31
C LEU A 162 4.05 -7.89 -4.30
N TYR A 163 3.50 -8.14 -3.11
CA TYR A 163 4.15 -8.98 -2.10
C TYR A 163 4.41 -10.40 -2.62
N ASP A 164 3.45 -11.00 -3.30
CA ASP A 164 3.59 -12.34 -3.89
C ASP A 164 4.64 -12.38 -5.01
N MET A 165 4.85 -11.25 -5.69
CA MET A 165 5.94 -11.04 -6.65
C MET A 165 7.30 -10.74 -5.99
N GLY A 166 7.38 -10.72 -4.66
CA GLY A 166 8.58 -10.42 -3.89
C GLY A 166 8.91 -8.93 -3.78
N PHE A 167 7.94 -8.05 -4.04
CA PHE A 167 8.11 -6.61 -3.90
C PHE A 167 7.78 -6.13 -2.49
N THR A 168 8.61 -5.22 -1.97
CA THR A 168 8.27 -4.39 -0.82
C THR A 168 7.48 -3.18 -1.30
N VAL A 169 6.39 -2.87 -0.60
CA VAL A 169 5.50 -1.75 -0.95
C VAL A 169 5.59 -0.63 0.09
N PHE A 170 5.90 0.58 -0.36
CA PHE A 170 5.74 1.80 0.43
C PHE A 170 4.58 2.63 -0.11
N ARG A 171 3.74 3.14 0.78
CA ARG A 171 2.65 4.07 0.43
C ARG A 171 2.77 5.31 1.29
N PHE A 172 2.87 6.46 0.64
CA PHE A 172 2.91 7.77 1.31
C PHE A 172 1.69 8.57 0.92
N TRP A 173 1.14 9.32 1.87
CA TRP A 173 0.09 10.27 1.57
C TRP A 173 0.66 11.50 0.89
N SER A 174 -0.08 12.05 -0.07
CA SER A 174 0.34 13.24 -0.81
C SER A 174 0.73 14.42 0.08
N LYS A 175 0.03 14.61 1.21
CA LYS A 175 0.33 15.64 2.21
C LYS A 175 1.58 15.33 3.03
N GLU A 176 1.87 14.06 3.30
CA GLU A 176 3.13 13.68 3.96
C GLU A 176 4.31 14.07 3.08
N ILE A 177 4.23 13.80 1.77
CA ILE A 177 5.27 14.19 0.81
C ILE A 177 5.46 15.72 0.76
N VAL A 178 4.39 16.50 0.84
CA VAL A 178 4.45 17.96 0.78
C VAL A 178 4.97 18.55 2.09
N ASN A 179 4.59 17.97 3.23
CA ASN A 179 4.89 18.55 4.55
C ASN A 179 6.21 18.02 5.14
N ASP A 180 6.58 16.78 4.82
CA ASP A 180 7.72 16.08 5.42
C ASP A 180 8.36 15.14 4.38
N LEU A 181 8.93 15.78 3.36
CA LEU A 181 9.60 15.09 2.26
C LEU A 181 10.83 14.30 2.73
N ASP A 182 11.61 14.87 3.65
CA ASP A 182 12.86 14.28 4.11
C ASP A 182 12.62 12.98 4.88
N ARG A 183 11.60 12.92 5.74
CA ARG A 183 11.20 11.65 6.39
C ARG A 183 10.87 10.58 5.36
N CYS A 184 10.01 10.91 4.39
CA CYS A 184 9.57 9.94 3.38
C CYS A 184 10.75 9.43 2.53
N LEU A 185 11.72 10.30 2.22
CA LEU A 185 12.94 9.90 1.50
C LEU A 185 13.86 9.04 2.37
N ASN A 186 14.05 9.41 3.64
CA ASN A 186 14.90 8.67 4.55
C ASN A 186 14.39 7.25 4.77
N ASP A 187 13.07 7.05 4.87
CA ASP A 187 12.46 5.72 4.96
C ASP A 187 12.89 4.83 3.77
N ILE A 188 12.90 5.39 2.55
CA ILE A 188 13.33 4.68 1.34
C ILE A 188 14.84 4.44 1.31
N LEU A 189 15.64 5.45 1.66
CA LEU A 189 17.10 5.34 1.66
C LEU A 189 17.58 4.31 2.69
N MET A 190 16.97 4.29 3.87
CA MET A 190 17.25 3.30 4.92
C MET A 190 16.90 1.89 4.46
N PHE A 191 15.74 1.70 3.81
CA PHE A 191 15.37 0.41 3.24
C PHE A 191 16.36 -0.05 2.15
N MET A 192 16.82 0.88 1.29
CA MET A 192 17.81 0.55 0.28
C MET A 192 19.16 0.17 0.90
N ALA A 193 19.59 0.87 1.96
CA ALA A 193 20.84 0.61 2.64
C ALA A 193 20.86 -0.75 3.36
N THR A 194 19.73 -1.20 3.91
CA THR A 194 19.66 -2.54 4.54
C THR A 194 19.75 -3.66 3.50
N GLY A 195 19.19 -3.46 2.31
CA GLY A 195 19.26 -4.43 1.22
C GLY A 195 20.63 -4.61 0.58
N GLU A 196 21.56 -3.65 0.75
CA GLU A 196 22.95 -3.77 0.24
C GLU A 196 23.86 -4.62 1.13
N ASN A 197 23.43 -4.92 2.36
CA ASN A 197 24.22 -5.68 3.34
C ASN A 197 23.88 -7.19 3.37
N THR A 198 23.13 -7.68 2.39
CA THR A 198 22.72 -9.09 2.21
C THR A 198 23.13 -9.58 0.83
#